data_AF-A0A954LHE6-F1
#
_entry.id   AF-A0A954LHE6-F1
#
_cell.length_a   1.000
_cell.length_b   1.000
_cell.length_c   1.000
_cell.angle_alpha   90.00
_cell.angle_beta   90.00
_cell.angle_gamma   90.00
#
_symmetry.space_group_name_H-M   'P 1'
#
loop_
_entity.id
_entity.type
_entity.pdbx_description
1 polymer ?
#
loop_
_entity_poly.entity_id
_entity_poly.type
_entity_poly.pdbx_seq_one_letter_code
_entity_poly.pdbx_strand_id
1 'polypeptide(L)' 'WPAINQETVLTAFEEEGWPARIDDPLPPHGNVNPRRRLHDTIKHLNKSQHIHLILFRGDGTGKGVIWEPCRRQNPSR' A
#
# COMPACT_ATOMS: atom_id res chain seq x y z
N TRP A 1 -12.21 4.07 2.49
CA TRP A 1 -12.24 2.60 2.49
C TRP A 1 -12.00 2.11 3.90
N PRO A 2 -12.65 1.02 4.34
CA PRO A 2 -12.50 0.50 5.70
C PRO A 2 -11.04 0.26 6.06
N ALA A 3 -10.70 0.48 7.33
CA ALA A 3 -9.36 0.27 7.89
C ALA A 3 -8.85 -1.16 7.64
N ILE A 4 -9.74 -2.15 7.59
CA ILE A 4 -9.44 -3.57 7.34
C ILE A 4 -8.55 -3.76 6.10
N ASN A 5 -8.82 -3.08 4.98
CA ASN A 5 -7.97 -3.24 3.79
C ASN A 5 -6.54 -2.70 4.01
N GLN A 6 -6.40 -1.63 4.79
CA GLN A 6 -5.09 -1.06 5.10
C GLN A 6 -4.31 -2.03 6.00
N GLU A 7 -4.98 -2.56 7.04
CA GLU A 7 -4.43 -3.60 7.92
C GLU A 7 -4.03 -4.85 7.13
N THR A 8 -4.89 -5.36 6.24
CA THR A 8 -4.58 -6.55 5.42
C THR A 8 -3.31 -6.38 4.60
N VAL A 9 -3.10 -5.21 3.98
CA VAL A 9 -1.87 -4.95 3.22
C VAL A 9 -0.64 -4.89 4.13
N LEU A 10 -0.75 -4.24 5.30
CA LEU A 10 0.37 -4.15 6.25
C LEU A 10 0.70 -5.52 6.84
N THR A 11 -0.30 -6.31 7.22
CA THR A 11 -0.13 -7.68 7.72
C THR A 11 0.53 -8.57 6.68
N ALA A 12 0.12 -8.49 5.40
CA ALA A 12 0.74 -9.28 4.34
C ALA A 12 2.25 -8.94 4.17
N PHE A 13 2.60 -7.65 4.21
CA PHE A 13 4.02 -7.27 4.22
C PHE A 13 4.76 -7.80 5.45
N GLU A 14 4.16 -7.71 6.65
CA GLU A 14 4.78 -8.19 7.89
C GLU A 14 4.99 -9.73 7.86
N GLU A 15 3.97 -10.49 7.46
CA GLU A 15 4.02 -11.96 7.37
C GLU A 15 5.05 -12.45 6.36
N GLU A 16 5.22 -11.74 5.24
CA GLU A 16 6.19 -12.07 4.21
C GLU A 16 7.61 -11.49 4.47
N GLY A 17 7.79 -10.71 5.55
CA GLY A 17 9.09 -10.13 5.91
C GLY A 17 9.48 -8.91 5.08
N TRP A 18 8.52 -8.06 4.72
CA TRP A 18 8.67 -6.82 3.95
C TRP A 18 9.38 -6.97 2.60
N PRO A 19 8.93 -7.89 1.72
CA PRO A 19 9.51 -8.04 0.38
C PRO A 19 9.30 -6.77 -0.46
N ALA A 20 10.09 -6.62 -1.53
CA ALA A 20 9.99 -5.45 -2.42
C ALA A 20 8.60 -5.33 -3.11
N ARG A 21 7.88 -6.44 -3.25
CA ARG A 21 6.55 -6.54 -3.84
C ARG A 21 5.78 -7.68 -3.16
N ILE A 22 4.51 -7.45 -2.86
CA ILE A 22 3.51 -8.51 -2.59
C ILE A 22 2.44 -8.52 -3.68
N ASP A 23 1.76 -9.64 -3.86
CA ASP A 23 0.52 -9.70 -4.63
C ASP A 23 -0.62 -8.99 -3.88
N ASP A 24 -1.70 -8.61 -4.58
CA ASP A 24 -2.86 -7.92 -3.98
C ASP A 24 -3.53 -8.84 -2.94
N PRO A 25 -3.37 -8.56 -1.64
CA PRO A 25 -3.85 -9.46 -0.59
C PRO A 25 -5.33 -9.21 -0.26
N LEU A 26 -5.94 -8.19 -0.87
CA LEU A 26 -7.27 -7.75 -0.52
C LEU A 26 -8.32 -8.75 -1.08
N PRO A 27 -9.33 -9.16 -0.30
CA PRO A 27 -10.37 -10.09 -0.74
C PRO A 27 -11.36 -9.41 -1.70
N PRO A 28 -11.78 -10.07 -2.79
CA PRO A 28 -12.74 -9.51 -3.75
C PRO A 28 -13.96 -8.92 -3.04
N HIS A 29 -14.39 -7.70 -3.41
CA HIS A 29 -15.49 -7.02 -2.74
C HIS A 29 -16.62 -6.67 -3.71
N GLY A 30 -17.57 -7.59 -3.85
CA GLY A 30 -18.77 -7.43 -4.68
C GLY A 30 -18.47 -6.92 -6.09
N ASN A 31 -19.17 -5.86 -6.51
CA ASN A 31 -19.02 -5.25 -7.84
C ASN A 31 -17.88 -4.22 -7.94
N VAL A 32 -17.00 -4.10 -6.94
CA VAL A 32 -15.91 -3.13 -7.00
C VAL A 32 -14.74 -3.70 -7.80
N ASN A 33 -14.31 -2.95 -8.82
CA ASN A 33 -13.14 -3.29 -9.61
C ASN A 33 -11.89 -3.46 -8.70
N PRO A 34 -11.18 -4.61 -8.75
CA PRO A 34 -10.03 -4.89 -7.89
C PRO A 34 -8.95 -3.80 -7.95
N ARG A 35 -8.64 -3.29 -9.15
CA ARG A 35 -7.65 -2.22 -9.34
C ARG A 35 -8.06 -0.93 -8.63
N ARG A 36 -9.35 -0.57 -8.70
CA ARG A 36 -9.86 0.64 -8.05
C ARG A 36 -9.80 0.51 -6.52
N ARG A 37 -10.23 -0.64 -5.98
CA ARG A 37 -10.13 -0.93 -4.55
C ARG A 37 -8.68 -0.88 -4.06
N LEU A 38 -7.76 -1.52 -4.79
CA LEU A 38 -6.34 -1.53 -4.44
C LEU A 38 -5.75 -0.12 -4.49
N HIS A 39 -6.02 0.62 -5.57
CA HIS A 39 -5.59 2.01 -5.73
C HIS A 39 -6.08 2.89 -4.57
N ASP A 40 -7.36 2.79 -4.22
CA ASP A 40 -7.91 3.55 -3.12
C ASP A 40 -7.30 3.13 -1.78
N THR A 41 -7.01 1.85 -1.57
CA THR A 41 -6.36 1.36 -0.34
C THR A 41 -4.96 1.95 -0.20
N ILE A 42 -4.15 1.89 -1.26
CA ILE A 42 -2.81 2.48 -1.32
C ILE A 42 -2.86 3.99 -1.06
N LYS A 43 -3.82 4.69 -1.67
CA LYS A 43 -4.01 6.13 -1.46
C LYS A 43 -4.27 6.46 0.01
N HIS A 44 -5.09 5.66 0.70
CA HIS A 44 -5.37 5.87 2.11
C HIS A 44 -4.18 5.47 3.00
N LEU A 45 -3.46 4.37 2.70
CA LEU A 45 -2.23 3.99 3.42
C LEU A 45 -1.21 5.13 3.44
N ASN A 46 -0.99 5.76 2.29
CA ASN A 46 -0.04 6.88 2.21
C ASN A 46 -0.55 8.13 2.94
N LYS A 47 -1.85 8.43 2.85
CA LYS A 47 -2.46 9.61 3.49
C LYS A 47 -2.54 9.49 5.03
N SER A 48 -2.72 8.27 5.55
CA SER A 48 -2.94 8.02 6.98
C SER A 48 -1.65 8.00 7.81
N GLN A 49 -0.48 8.10 7.18
CA GLN A 49 0.79 8.14 7.91
C GLN A 49 0.99 9.48 8.61
N HIS A 50 1.20 9.45 9.93
CA HIS A 50 1.60 10.64 10.70
C HIS A 50 2.98 11.16 10.27
N ILE A 51 3.90 10.25 9.98
CA ILE A 51 5.23 10.54 9.45
C ILE A 51 5.38 9.70 8.18
N HIS A 52 5.51 10.36 7.04
CA HIS A 52 5.66 9.71 5.73
C HIS A 52 7.05 9.05 5.63
N LEU A 53 7.21 7.86 6.21
CA LEU A 53 8.46 7.08 6.18
C LEU A 53 8.48 6.08 5.03
N ILE A 54 7.31 5.59 4.63
CA ILE A 54 7.14 4.56 3.61
C ILE A 54 6.14 5.06 2.58
N LEU A 55 6.45 4.86 1.30
CA LEU A 55 5.53 5.16 0.21
C LEU A 55 5.08 3.84 -0.44
N PHE A 56 3.78 3.59 -0.41
CA PHE A 56 3.16 2.45 -1.09
C PHE A 56 2.75 2.83 -2.51
N ARG A 57 2.95 1.91 -3.47
CA ARG A 57 2.51 2.06 -4.86
C ARG A 57 1.97 0.75 -5.40
N GLY A 58 1.18 0.82 -6.47
CA GLY A 58 0.83 -0.36 -7.24
C GLY A 58 2.01 -0.81 -8.08
N ASP A 59 2.12 -2.10 -8.37
CA ASP A 59 3.18 -2.71 -9.19
C ASP A 59 3.10 -2.38 -10.70
N GLY A 60 2.20 -1.48 -11.11
CA GLY A 60 1.93 -1.13 -12.51
C GLY A 60 0.96 -2.07 -13.22
N THR A 61 0.71 -3.28 -12.69
CA THR A 61 -0.25 -4.24 -13.26
C THR A 61 -1.63 -4.15 -12.59
N GLY A 62 -1.65 -3.59 -11.38
CA GLY A 62 -2.83 -3.54 -10.52
C GLY A 62 -3.15 -4.87 -9.86
N LYS A 63 -2.16 -5.75 -9.76
CA LYS A 63 -2.24 -7.06 -9.09
C LYS A 63 -1.30 -7.19 -7.89
N GLY A 64 -0.56 -6.14 -7.57
CA GLY A 64 0.41 -6.16 -6.49
C GLY A 64 0.71 -4.78 -5.94
N VAL A 65 1.35 -4.79 -4.77
CA VAL A 65 1.76 -3.59 -4.02
C VAL A 65 3.26 -3.63 -3.84
N ILE A 66 3.90 -2.49 -4.04
CA ILE A 66 5.32 -2.28 -3.74
C ILE A 66 5.44 -1.19 -2.68
N TRP A 67 6.53 -1.20 -1.94
CA TRP A 67 6.87 -0.15 -1.00
C TRP A 67 8.28 0.38 -1.27
N GLU A 68 8.48 1.65 -0.96
CA GLU A 68 9.80 2.27 -0.98
C GLU A 68 9.97 3.20 0.23
N PRO A 69 11.20 3.37 0.75
CA PRO A 69 11.47 4.41 1.72
C PRO A 69 11.08 5.77 1.15
N CYS A 70 10.28 6.54 1.88
CA CYS A 70 9.99 7.92 1.50
C CYS A 70 11.31 8.69 1.56
N ARG A 71 11.71 9.30 0.45
CA ARG A 71 12.94 10.10 0.44
C ARG A 71 12.79 11.22 1.46
N ARG A 72 13.60 11.18 2.52
CA ARG A 72 13.82 12.37 3.35
C ARG A 72 14.31 13.46 2.41
N GLN A 73 13.52 14.53 2.27
CA GLN A 73 14.08 15.78 1.78
C GLN A 73 15.08 16.23 2.84
N ASN A 74 16.38 16.08 2.54
CA ASN A 74 17.38 16.82 3.30
C ASN A 74 17.04 18.30 3.11
N PRO A 75 16.82 19.08 4.19
CA PRO A 75 16.80 20.52 4.03
C PRO A 75 18.20 20.91 3.54
N SER A 76 18.25 21.49 2.34
CA SER A 76 19.44 22.15 1.82
C SER A 76 19.99 23.08 2.91
N ARG A 77 21.27 22.91 3.25
CA ARG A 77 22.01 23.83 4.13
C ARG A 77 22.01 25.24 3.57
#